data_AF-A0A0A2DZB7-F1
#
_entry.id   AF-A0A0A2DZB7-F1
#
_cell.length_a   1.000
_cell.length_b   1.000
_cell.length_c   1.000
_cell.angle_alpha   90.00
_cell.angle_beta   90.00
_cell.angle_gamma   90.00
#
_symmetry.space_group_name_H-M   'P 1'
#
loop_
_entity.id
_entity.type
_entity.pdbx_description
1 polymer ?
#
loop_
_entity_poly.entity_id
_entity_poly.type
_entity_poly.pdbx_seq_one_letter_code
_entity_poly.pdbx_strand_id
1 'polypeptide(L)'
;MANEKLNLKAVKNSKEFKIDYSNIKQLQEIEFDDTIKVKRQTFGNYKRRREKLDKPLVKRVPRPSFGPGLKLFTKYSTHVYTKGRMIVVVNYNLYPDIKSSIDQYVLDVANDGYYADVYRYKGGTAADLRKFIIRNRKRFIENPRESKGEKKNEKDRKRKAALRGVVFVGNLPIAWYEHKARGHSSVFPCDLFFMDANGRWKDKDKDGDYNIHAGDIDAEIWVGRIWTPDMNGNNARLINQYFARNHYFRKGLLGQSNKGLTIVDDDWAGFGDCAMDMMLPSSNIDVCTDKKETNANTYKAKMAKHFGWAQVCAHSNPYLHRFSIPNEPFKEEDNYIRVKYIKDENPPQANFYNLFACSSALFTQPDYMAGWYIFDKPGNGINPGMAAIGSTKSGSMLFFENFYGPMGKGMTIGEAFVEWWKCLGAKHEDWEIGWFYGLVLLGDPTLNWWSGVVPKQISPFPYQIFSHYPRDTRFEWTPVAVEGVPVEYHVETDHFCCGWASDQAIESGKSHNYTYKTSKTYLDHLFVGAQRGRWRVRAKVGDILCPWSEWRYFCYTI
;
A
#
# COMPACT_ATOMS: atom_id res chain seq x y z
N MET A 1 -17.65 -26.02 -5.35
CA MET A 1 -17.58 -26.60 -3.99
C MET A 1 -18.84 -26.17 -3.23
N ALA A 2 -19.65 -27.12 -2.77
CA ALA A 2 -20.84 -26.83 -1.97
C ALA A 2 -20.43 -26.38 -0.55
N ASN A 3 -21.18 -25.41 0.01
CA ASN A 3 -21.12 -24.87 1.39
C ASN A 3 -20.34 -25.73 2.40
N GLU A 4 -19.04 -25.50 2.53
CA GLU A 4 -18.33 -25.94 3.74
C GLU A 4 -18.55 -24.90 4.82
N LYS A 5 -19.05 -25.34 5.98
CA LYS A 5 -19.18 -24.47 7.15
C LYS A 5 -17.77 -24.03 7.56
N LEU A 6 -17.50 -22.74 7.40
CA LEU A 6 -16.24 -22.11 7.77
C LEU A 6 -16.02 -22.30 9.28
N ASN A 7 -14.85 -22.82 9.67
CA ASN A 7 -14.50 -23.01 11.08
C ASN A 7 -14.11 -21.67 11.72
N LEU A 8 -15.11 -20.85 12.06
CA LEU A 8 -14.89 -19.51 12.63
C LEU A 8 -14.13 -19.53 13.96
N LYS A 9 -14.08 -20.67 14.67
CA LYS A 9 -13.32 -20.81 15.91
C LYS A 9 -11.80 -20.86 15.70
N ALA A 10 -11.35 -21.21 14.49
CA ALA A 10 -9.93 -21.23 14.15
C ALA A 10 -9.39 -19.82 13.85
N VAL A 11 -10.27 -18.91 13.41
CA VAL A 11 -9.92 -17.52 13.09
C VAL A 11 -9.80 -16.69 14.36
N LYS A 12 -8.63 -16.08 14.57
CA LYS A 12 -8.30 -15.26 15.75
C LYS A 12 -8.72 -13.79 15.57
N ASN A 13 -8.65 -13.05 16.69
CA ASN A 13 -8.62 -11.58 16.78
C ASN A 13 -9.88 -10.76 16.45
N SER A 14 -11.00 -11.38 16.11
CA SER A 14 -12.31 -10.72 16.23
C SER A 14 -13.05 -11.25 17.46
N LYS A 15 -13.43 -10.36 18.40
CA LYS A 15 -14.20 -10.78 19.59
C LYS A 15 -15.62 -11.22 19.19
N GLU A 16 -16.18 -10.61 18.15
CA GLU A 16 -17.42 -10.99 17.45
C GLU A 16 -17.33 -10.47 16.00
N PHE A 17 -17.50 -11.34 15.00
CA PHE A 17 -17.58 -10.91 13.59
C PHE A 17 -18.91 -10.18 13.37
N LYS A 18 -18.86 -9.04 12.66
CA LYS A 18 -20.07 -8.30 12.27
C LYS A 18 -20.79 -9.01 11.13
N ILE A 19 -20.03 -9.67 10.28
CA ILE A 19 -20.53 -10.38 9.10
C ILE A 19 -20.68 -11.86 9.45
N ASP A 20 -21.81 -12.44 9.05
CA ASP A 20 -22.01 -13.89 9.13
C ASP A 20 -21.26 -14.59 8.00
N TYR A 21 -20.08 -15.12 8.32
CA TYR A 21 -19.28 -15.94 7.42
C TYR A 21 -19.64 -17.43 7.47
N SER A 22 -20.72 -17.86 8.14
CA SER A 22 -21.04 -19.28 8.26
C SER A 22 -21.44 -19.94 6.94
N ASN A 23 -22.00 -19.16 6.01
CA ASN A 23 -22.44 -19.61 4.69
C ASN A 23 -22.02 -18.61 3.60
N ILE A 24 -20.78 -18.74 3.11
CA ILE A 24 -20.27 -17.90 2.03
C ILE A 24 -20.53 -18.55 0.68
N LYS A 25 -21.30 -17.86 -0.16
CA LYS A 25 -21.45 -18.23 -1.56
C LYS A 25 -20.10 -18.19 -2.26
N GLN A 26 -19.83 -19.24 -3.01
CA GLN A 26 -18.59 -19.37 -3.75
C GLN A 26 -18.48 -18.29 -4.80
N LEU A 27 -17.31 -17.67 -4.88
CA LEU A 27 -17.01 -16.88 -6.06
C LEU A 27 -16.87 -17.83 -7.25
N GLN A 28 -17.64 -17.56 -8.29
CA GLN A 28 -17.55 -18.24 -9.57
C GLN A 28 -16.52 -17.50 -10.40
N GLU A 29 -15.53 -18.26 -10.85
CA GLU A 29 -14.67 -17.79 -11.91
C GLU A 29 -15.49 -17.74 -13.20
N ILE A 30 -15.66 -16.55 -13.75
CA ILE A 30 -16.43 -16.40 -14.98
C ILE A 30 -15.58 -16.95 -16.12
N GLU A 31 -15.95 -18.14 -16.57
CA GLU A 31 -15.45 -18.70 -17.83
C GLU A 31 -15.91 -17.81 -18.98
N PHE A 32 -15.03 -17.58 -19.95
CA PHE A 32 -15.36 -16.77 -21.12
C PHE A 32 -16.47 -17.46 -21.90
N ASP A 33 -17.67 -16.91 -21.91
CA ASP A 33 -18.64 -17.27 -22.94
C ASP A 33 -18.34 -16.44 -24.21
N ASP A 34 -17.85 -17.15 -25.24
CA ASP A 34 -18.00 -16.94 -26.68
C ASP A 34 -17.55 -15.69 -27.46
N THR A 35 -16.83 -14.69 -26.92
CA THR A 35 -16.31 -13.60 -27.79
C THR A 35 -14.82 -13.31 -27.76
N ILE A 36 -14.08 -13.68 -26.71
CA ILE A 36 -12.60 -13.53 -26.70
C ILE A 36 -11.97 -14.74 -26.01
N LYS A 37 -11.50 -15.71 -26.81
CA LYS A 37 -10.74 -16.88 -26.34
C LYS A 37 -9.33 -16.50 -25.86
N VAL A 38 -9.20 -15.65 -24.83
CA VAL A 38 -7.90 -15.34 -24.24
C VAL A 38 -7.49 -16.49 -23.32
N LYS A 39 -6.60 -17.37 -23.82
CA LYS A 39 -5.99 -18.41 -23.00
C LYS A 39 -5.11 -17.76 -21.92
N ARG A 40 -5.43 -18.04 -20.65
CA ARG A 40 -4.64 -17.57 -19.52
C ARG A 40 -3.21 -18.09 -19.60
N GLN A 41 -2.26 -17.24 -19.21
CA GLN A 41 -0.89 -17.68 -19.00
C GLN A 41 -0.86 -18.78 -17.92
N THR A 42 -0.40 -19.97 -18.31
CA THR A 42 -0.11 -21.08 -17.39
C THR A 42 1.29 -20.95 -16.79
N PHE A 43 1.57 -21.71 -15.73
CA PHE A 43 2.93 -21.82 -15.21
C PHE A 43 3.95 -22.28 -16.27
N GLY A 44 3.57 -23.21 -17.16
CA GLY A 44 4.40 -23.60 -18.31
C GLY A 44 4.70 -22.44 -19.27
N ASN A 45 3.72 -21.56 -19.54
CA ASN A 45 3.94 -20.34 -20.33
C ASN A 45 4.90 -19.38 -19.60
N TYR A 46 4.74 -19.21 -18.29
CA TYR A 46 5.64 -18.41 -17.46
C TYR A 46 7.08 -18.94 -17.52
N LYS A 47 7.29 -20.25 -17.30
CA LYS A 47 8.61 -20.91 -17.38
C LYS A 47 9.31 -20.65 -18.72
N ARG A 48 8.56 -20.68 -19.84
CA ARG A 48 9.08 -20.42 -21.18
C ARG A 48 9.48 -18.96 -21.42
N ARG A 49 8.75 -18.01 -20.83
CA ARG A 49 8.98 -16.56 -21.02
C ARG A 49 10.00 -15.97 -20.04
N ARG A 50 10.23 -16.62 -18.89
CA ARG A 50 11.20 -16.14 -17.89
C ARG A 50 12.62 -16.22 -18.44
N GLU A 51 13.41 -15.22 -18.13
CA GLU A 51 14.84 -15.25 -18.40
C GLU A 51 15.52 -16.43 -17.69
N LYS A 52 16.28 -17.21 -18.45
CA LYS A 52 17.04 -18.37 -17.97
C LYS A 52 18.42 -17.92 -17.51
N LEU A 53 18.46 -17.17 -16.42
CA LEU A 53 19.68 -16.91 -15.67
C LEU A 53 19.66 -17.83 -14.45
N ASP A 54 20.56 -18.82 -14.41
CA ASP A 54 20.59 -19.84 -13.35
C ASP A 54 20.89 -19.25 -11.97
N LYS A 55 21.65 -18.17 -11.92
CA LYS A 55 21.93 -17.42 -10.68
C LYS A 55 21.37 -16.00 -10.80
N PRO A 56 20.76 -15.46 -9.73
CA PRO A 56 20.28 -14.10 -9.75
C PRO A 56 21.44 -13.11 -9.79
N LEU A 57 21.32 -12.11 -10.66
CA LEU A 57 22.15 -10.91 -10.62
C LEU A 57 21.51 -9.91 -9.66
N VAL A 58 22.20 -9.63 -8.55
CA VAL A 58 21.74 -8.69 -7.53
C VAL A 58 22.77 -7.61 -7.30
N LYS A 59 22.37 -6.33 -7.43
CA LYS A 59 23.24 -5.18 -7.16
C LYS A 59 22.57 -4.24 -6.19
N ARG A 60 23.21 -3.98 -5.04
CA ARG A 60 22.77 -2.94 -4.10
C ARG A 60 22.91 -1.58 -4.77
N VAL A 61 21.89 -0.76 -4.65
CA VAL A 61 21.88 0.62 -5.12
C VAL A 61 22.27 1.52 -3.94
N PRO A 62 23.26 2.42 -4.11
CA PRO A 62 23.57 3.43 -3.10
C PRO A 62 22.34 4.28 -2.81
N ARG A 63 22.09 4.55 -1.52
CA ARG A 63 21.02 5.44 -1.10
C ARG A 63 21.25 6.84 -1.73
N PRO A 64 20.20 7.53 -2.22
CA PRO A 64 20.37 8.86 -2.78
C PRO A 64 20.95 9.82 -1.74
N SER A 65 21.71 10.81 -2.23
CA SER A 65 22.19 11.90 -1.38
C SER A 65 21.03 12.84 -1.11
N PHE A 66 20.69 13.01 0.17
CA PHE A 66 19.74 14.03 0.58
C PHE A 66 20.47 15.36 0.78
N GLY A 67 19.80 16.48 0.51
CA GLY A 67 20.38 17.81 0.70
C GLY A 67 20.86 18.04 2.16
N PRO A 68 21.65 19.09 2.42
CA PRO A 68 22.30 19.30 3.72
C PRO A 68 21.36 19.24 4.94
N GLY A 69 20.10 19.67 4.80
CA GLY A 69 19.09 19.63 5.87
C GLY A 69 18.50 18.25 6.18
N LEU A 70 18.86 17.23 5.40
CA LEU A 70 18.32 15.87 5.47
C LEU A 70 19.42 14.81 5.70
N LYS A 71 20.62 15.23 6.14
CA LYS A 71 21.74 14.32 6.45
C LYS A 71 21.36 13.20 7.42
N LEU A 72 20.38 13.45 8.31
CA LEU A 72 19.87 12.44 9.24
C LEU A 72 19.26 11.21 8.55
N PHE A 73 18.83 11.34 7.29
CA PHE A 73 18.28 10.24 6.50
C PHE A 73 19.34 9.37 5.79
N THR A 74 20.62 9.66 5.96
CA THR A 74 21.69 8.94 5.25
C THR A 74 22.01 7.59 5.89
N LYS A 75 21.96 7.51 7.23
CA LYS A 75 22.29 6.31 8.02
C LYS A 75 21.07 5.82 8.78
N TYR A 76 20.99 4.50 8.93
CA TYR A 76 19.91 3.92 9.72
C TYR A 76 20.05 4.26 11.20
N SER A 77 18.97 4.77 11.78
CA SER A 77 18.78 4.96 13.22
C SER A 77 17.35 4.60 13.59
N THR A 78 17.17 3.91 14.72
CA THR A 78 15.84 3.54 15.26
C THR A 78 15.02 4.74 15.75
N HIS A 79 15.68 5.90 15.93
CA HIS A 79 15.02 7.16 16.31
C HIS A 79 14.40 7.87 15.11
N VAL A 80 15.09 7.81 13.97
CA VAL A 80 14.62 8.38 12.71
C VAL A 80 13.62 7.44 12.03
N TYR A 81 13.99 6.16 11.95
CA TYR A 81 13.22 5.14 11.26
C TYR A 81 12.44 4.29 12.25
N THR A 82 11.41 4.90 12.82
CA THR A 82 10.58 4.31 13.88
C THR A 82 9.80 3.08 13.39
N LYS A 83 9.46 3.02 12.10
CA LYS A 83 8.74 1.89 11.49
C LYS A 83 9.69 0.74 11.11
N GLY A 84 10.96 1.03 10.86
CA GLY A 84 12.03 0.03 10.69
C GLY A 84 12.57 -0.04 9.26
N ARG A 85 13.04 -1.21 8.82
CA ARG A 85 13.65 -1.38 7.49
C ARG A 85 12.67 -1.98 6.50
N MET A 86 12.81 -1.59 5.24
CA MET A 86 12.14 -2.23 4.09
C MET A 86 13.13 -2.42 2.95
N ILE A 87 12.80 -3.30 2.02
CA ILE A 87 13.59 -3.52 0.81
C ILE A 87 12.77 -3.10 -0.40
N VAL A 88 13.40 -2.40 -1.35
CA VAL A 88 12.83 -2.17 -2.68
C VAL A 88 13.65 -2.98 -3.67
N VAL A 89 13.04 -4.00 -4.26
CA VAL A 89 13.67 -4.81 -5.31
C VAL A 89 13.12 -4.33 -6.64
N VAL A 90 14.01 -3.87 -7.51
CA VAL A 90 13.66 -3.30 -8.81
C VAL A 90 14.21 -4.19 -9.91
N ASN A 91 13.42 -4.45 -10.94
CA ASN A 91 13.91 -5.14 -12.14
C ASN A 91 15.18 -4.44 -12.66
N TYR A 92 16.23 -5.23 -12.89
CA TYR A 92 17.57 -4.72 -13.15
C TYR A 92 17.67 -3.84 -14.39
N ASN A 93 16.93 -4.18 -15.44
CA ASN A 93 16.93 -3.48 -16.74
C ASN A 93 15.98 -2.28 -16.73
N LEU A 94 14.93 -2.33 -15.93
CA LEU A 94 13.99 -1.23 -15.74
C LEU A 94 14.58 -0.08 -14.91
N TYR A 95 15.43 -0.41 -13.92
CA TYR A 95 15.93 0.56 -12.94
C TYR A 95 16.51 1.87 -13.54
N PRO A 96 17.35 1.85 -14.60
CA PRO A 96 17.87 3.08 -15.18
C PRO A 96 16.78 4.09 -15.58
N ASP A 97 15.65 3.60 -16.11
CA ASP A 97 14.55 4.42 -16.63
C ASP A 97 13.64 4.98 -15.53
N ILE A 98 13.73 4.44 -14.32
CA ILE A 98 12.89 4.82 -13.18
C ILE A 98 13.69 5.25 -11.95
N LYS A 99 15.01 5.44 -12.10
CA LYS A 99 15.91 5.74 -10.99
C LYS A 99 15.47 6.95 -10.18
N SER A 100 15.08 8.04 -10.83
CA SER A 100 14.63 9.26 -10.16
C SER A 100 13.40 9.02 -9.30
N SER A 101 12.42 8.27 -9.81
CA SER A 101 11.23 7.88 -9.05
C SER A 101 11.56 6.98 -7.86
N ILE A 102 12.50 6.05 -8.00
CA ILE A 102 12.96 5.23 -6.87
C ILE A 102 13.71 6.08 -5.83
N ASP A 103 14.54 7.02 -6.25
CA ASP A 103 15.25 7.92 -5.34
C ASP A 103 14.26 8.80 -4.56
N GLN A 104 13.23 9.33 -5.22
CA GLN A 104 12.14 10.08 -4.57
C GLN A 104 11.36 9.19 -3.59
N TYR A 105 10.98 7.98 -4.01
CA TYR A 105 10.26 7.04 -3.13
C TYR A 105 11.06 6.70 -1.87
N VAL A 106 12.39 6.58 -1.98
CA VAL A 106 13.29 6.35 -0.84
C VAL A 106 13.31 7.52 0.15
N LEU A 107 13.16 8.76 -0.33
CA LEU A 107 12.97 9.94 0.52
C LEU A 107 11.57 9.95 1.15
N ASP A 108 10.55 9.66 0.35
CA ASP A 108 9.16 9.67 0.79
C ASP A 108 8.93 8.68 1.95
N VAL A 109 9.37 7.43 1.80
CA VAL A 109 9.24 6.43 2.87
C VAL A 109 10.18 6.71 4.06
N ALA A 110 11.25 7.48 3.87
CA ALA A 110 12.08 7.95 4.98
C ALA A 110 11.37 8.99 5.84
N ASN A 111 10.60 9.89 5.25
CA ASN A 111 9.74 10.81 5.99
C ASN A 111 8.66 10.06 6.79
N ASP A 112 8.19 8.92 6.27
CA ASP A 112 7.27 8.03 6.96
C ASP A 112 7.89 7.20 8.10
N GLY A 113 9.22 7.22 8.23
CA GLY A 113 9.95 6.46 9.25
C GLY A 113 10.41 5.07 8.82
N TYR A 114 10.46 4.77 7.51
CA TYR A 114 11.08 3.56 6.96
C TYR A 114 12.48 3.81 6.39
N TYR A 115 13.40 2.89 6.64
CA TYR A 115 14.69 2.86 5.94
C TYR A 115 14.63 1.87 4.78
N ALA A 116 14.53 2.39 3.56
CA ALA A 116 14.51 1.59 2.34
C ALA A 116 15.92 1.26 1.83
N ASP A 117 16.26 -0.03 1.77
CA ASP A 117 17.43 -0.55 1.04
C ASP A 117 17.01 -0.97 -0.38
N VAL A 118 17.63 -0.38 -1.40
CA VAL A 118 17.27 -0.63 -2.81
C VAL A 118 18.23 -1.63 -3.46
N TYR A 119 17.69 -2.58 -4.22
CA TYR A 119 18.45 -3.55 -5.00
C TYR A 119 17.90 -3.68 -6.41
N ARG A 120 18.81 -3.73 -7.38
CA ARG A 120 18.51 -4.18 -8.74
C ARG A 120 18.58 -5.70 -8.78
N TYR A 121 17.62 -6.35 -9.42
CA TYR A 121 17.50 -7.81 -9.45
C TYR A 121 17.08 -8.32 -10.83
N LYS A 122 17.72 -9.38 -11.33
CA LYS A 122 17.35 -10.08 -12.57
C LYS A 122 17.75 -11.55 -12.50
N GLY A 123 16.99 -12.40 -13.19
CA GLY A 123 17.27 -13.83 -13.25
C GLY A 123 16.91 -14.59 -11.97
N GLY A 124 17.42 -15.82 -11.86
CA GLY A 124 17.14 -16.72 -10.74
C GLY A 124 15.68 -17.17 -10.65
N THR A 125 15.39 -17.92 -9.60
CA THR A 125 14.06 -18.44 -9.27
C THR A 125 13.37 -17.62 -8.18
N ALA A 126 12.09 -17.88 -7.94
CA ALA A 126 11.39 -17.36 -6.76
C ALA A 126 12.09 -17.82 -5.46
N ALA A 127 12.62 -19.05 -5.43
CA ALA A 127 13.39 -19.56 -4.31
C ALA A 127 14.62 -18.69 -4.02
N ASP A 128 15.32 -18.25 -5.06
CA ASP A 128 16.51 -17.41 -4.91
C ASP A 128 16.14 -16.01 -4.39
N LEU A 129 15.04 -15.44 -4.87
CA LEU A 129 14.52 -14.17 -4.39
C LEU A 129 14.08 -14.26 -2.92
N ARG A 130 13.38 -15.33 -2.52
CA ARG A 130 13.00 -15.58 -1.11
C ARG A 130 14.25 -15.76 -0.23
N LYS A 131 15.23 -16.55 -0.66
CA LYS A 131 16.53 -16.69 0.05
C LYS A 131 17.24 -15.34 0.22
N PHE A 132 17.21 -14.49 -0.81
CA PHE A 132 17.76 -13.14 -0.74
C PHE A 132 17.04 -12.28 0.32
N ILE A 133 15.71 -12.30 0.37
CA ILE A 133 14.91 -11.59 1.38
C ILE A 133 15.24 -12.09 2.79
N ILE A 134 15.23 -13.41 3.00
CA ILE A 134 15.53 -14.04 4.30
C ILE A 134 16.94 -13.67 4.78
N ARG A 135 17.93 -13.68 3.89
CA ARG A 135 19.31 -13.30 4.22
C ARG A 135 19.39 -11.85 4.70
N ASN A 136 18.70 -10.92 4.03
CA ASN A 136 18.66 -9.53 4.44
C ASN A 136 17.93 -9.36 5.79
N ARG A 137 16.81 -10.06 5.98
CA ARG A 137 16.08 -10.07 7.26
C ARG A 137 16.98 -10.50 8.42
N LYS A 138 17.71 -11.63 8.28
CA LYS A 138 18.67 -12.12 9.28
C LYS A 138 19.76 -11.08 9.56
N ARG A 139 20.39 -10.54 8.51
CA ARG A 139 21.43 -9.51 8.62
C ARG A 139 20.97 -8.30 9.44
N PHE A 140 19.73 -7.83 9.23
CA PHE A 140 19.20 -6.68 9.94
C PHE A 140 18.87 -6.95 11.42
N ILE A 141 18.56 -8.21 11.77
CA ILE A 141 18.36 -8.65 13.15
C ILE A 141 19.70 -8.81 13.88
N GLU A 142 20.71 -9.39 13.22
CA GLU A 142 22.02 -9.71 13.81
C GLU A 142 22.93 -8.49 13.97
N ASN A 143 22.83 -7.49 13.09
CA ASN A 143 23.66 -6.28 13.11
C ASN A 143 22.86 -4.98 13.37
N PRO A 144 22.24 -4.81 14.56
CA PRO A 144 21.55 -3.56 14.92
C PRO A 144 22.53 -2.41 15.28
N ARG A 145 23.84 -2.69 15.34
CA ARG A 145 24.92 -1.87 15.93
C ARG A 145 25.26 -0.56 15.21
N GLU A 146 24.57 -0.19 14.12
CA GLU A 146 24.68 1.18 13.58
C GLU A 146 24.02 2.23 14.50
N SER A 147 23.31 1.80 15.55
CA SER A 147 22.66 2.65 16.55
C SER A 147 23.51 2.84 17.82
N LYS A 148 24.47 3.78 17.79
CA LYS A 148 25.14 4.25 19.03
C LYS A 148 24.16 5.08 19.87
N GLY A 149 24.06 4.76 21.17
CA GLY A 149 23.42 5.60 22.19
C GLY A 149 21.93 5.33 22.41
N GLU A 150 21.62 4.44 23.35
CA GLU A 150 20.49 4.50 24.31
C GLU A 150 20.27 3.13 24.94
N LYS A 151 20.19 3.09 26.28
CA LYS A 151 19.82 1.91 27.09
C LYS A 151 18.31 1.63 26.99
N LYS A 152 17.79 1.37 25.78
CA LYS A 152 16.47 0.74 25.61
C LYS A 152 16.66 -0.77 25.43
N ASN A 153 15.72 -1.54 25.98
CA ASN A 153 15.72 -3.01 25.94
C ASN A 153 16.16 -3.55 24.57
N GLU A 154 17.13 -4.46 24.58
CA GLU A 154 17.73 -5.04 23.37
C GLU A 154 16.67 -5.64 22.42
N LYS A 155 15.59 -6.20 23.01
CA LYS A 155 14.42 -6.74 22.31
C LYS A 155 13.69 -5.68 21.46
N ASP A 156 13.52 -4.46 21.97
CA ASP A 156 12.84 -3.38 21.25
C ASP A 156 13.70 -2.83 20.12
N ARG A 157 15.03 -2.77 20.32
CA ARG A 157 15.98 -2.40 19.26
C ARG A 157 16.00 -3.43 18.13
N LYS A 158 16.03 -4.74 18.45
CA LYS A 158 15.93 -5.83 17.47
C LYS A 158 14.61 -5.76 16.68
N ARG A 159 13.49 -5.47 17.35
CA ARG A 159 12.18 -5.32 16.70
C ARG A 159 12.13 -4.12 15.76
N LYS A 160 12.76 -2.99 16.11
CA LYS A 160 12.83 -1.79 15.24
C LYS A 160 13.79 -1.94 14.06
N ALA A 161 14.86 -2.72 14.22
CA ALA A 161 15.82 -3.03 13.15
C ALA A 161 15.32 -4.08 12.14
N ALA A 162 14.25 -4.81 12.47
CA ALA A 162 13.74 -5.89 11.62
C ALA A 162 13.22 -5.40 10.26
N LEU A 163 13.34 -6.27 9.25
CA LEU A 163 12.69 -6.09 7.96
C LEU A 163 11.17 -6.15 8.15
N ARG A 164 10.46 -5.10 7.74
CA ARG A 164 9.00 -5.01 7.77
C ARG A 164 8.34 -5.52 6.50
N GLY A 165 9.02 -5.36 5.38
CA GLY A 165 8.48 -5.78 4.10
C GLY A 165 9.31 -5.42 2.90
N VAL A 166 8.78 -5.83 1.75
CA VAL A 166 9.43 -5.72 0.45
C VAL A 166 8.47 -5.13 -0.57
N VAL A 167 8.97 -4.17 -1.35
CA VAL A 167 8.28 -3.67 -2.55
C VAL A 167 8.97 -4.23 -3.77
N PHE A 168 8.22 -4.95 -4.60
CA PHE A 168 8.64 -5.47 -5.89
C PHE A 168 8.24 -4.48 -7.00
N VAL A 169 9.22 -4.01 -7.76
CA VAL A 169 9.02 -3.06 -8.86
C VAL A 169 9.45 -3.69 -10.17
N GLY A 170 8.49 -3.89 -11.05
CA GLY A 170 8.72 -4.51 -12.35
C GLY A 170 8.68 -6.04 -12.34
N ASN A 171 9.08 -6.61 -13.46
CA ASN A 171 9.09 -8.05 -13.65
C ASN A 171 10.19 -8.73 -12.83
N LEU A 172 9.78 -9.38 -11.75
CA LEU A 172 10.65 -10.15 -10.86
C LEU A 172 10.18 -11.60 -10.79
N PRO A 173 11.03 -12.55 -10.33
CA PRO A 173 10.61 -13.94 -10.13
C PRO A 173 9.30 -14.05 -9.34
N ILE A 174 8.44 -14.95 -9.79
CA ILE A 174 7.09 -15.15 -9.25
C ILE A 174 7.06 -16.55 -8.65
N ALA A 175 6.58 -16.66 -7.41
CA ALA A 175 6.27 -17.95 -6.82
C ALA A 175 4.90 -18.40 -7.32
N TRP A 176 4.83 -19.61 -7.86
CA TRP A 176 3.59 -20.27 -8.21
C TRP A 176 3.31 -21.36 -7.19
N TYR A 177 2.05 -21.53 -6.83
CA TYR A 177 1.59 -22.58 -5.96
C TYR A 177 0.61 -23.47 -6.70
N GLU A 178 0.81 -24.78 -6.65
CA GLU A 178 -0.13 -25.78 -7.11
C GLU A 178 -0.91 -26.34 -5.91
N HIS A 179 -2.23 -26.20 -5.99
CA HIS A 179 -3.15 -26.78 -5.02
C HIS A 179 -4.02 -27.82 -5.72
N LYS A 180 -3.95 -29.06 -5.22
CA LYS A 180 -4.75 -30.21 -5.66
C LYS A 180 -5.72 -30.58 -4.55
N ALA A 181 -7.00 -30.34 -4.77
CA ALA A 181 -8.07 -30.67 -3.84
C ALA A 181 -9.26 -31.30 -4.58
N ARG A 182 -9.75 -32.44 -4.06
CA ARG A 182 -11.01 -33.10 -4.50
C ARG A 182 -11.11 -33.30 -6.02
N GLY A 183 -10.02 -33.70 -6.67
CA GLY A 183 -9.98 -33.95 -8.11
C GLY A 183 -9.80 -32.70 -8.99
N HIS A 184 -9.70 -31.51 -8.40
CA HIS A 184 -9.37 -30.27 -9.09
C HIS A 184 -7.92 -29.86 -8.79
N SER A 185 -7.19 -29.43 -9.82
CA SER A 185 -5.87 -28.82 -9.68
C SER A 185 -5.94 -27.35 -10.09
N SER A 186 -5.33 -26.47 -9.30
CA SER A 186 -5.18 -25.06 -9.61
C SER A 186 -3.74 -24.63 -9.40
N VAL A 187 -3.19 -23.86 -10.34
CA VAL A 187 -1.81 -23.35 -10.30
C VAL A 187 -1.84 -21.85 -10.46
N PHE A 188 -1.32 -21.11 -9.49
CA PHE A 188 -1.51 -19.66 -9.40
C PHE A 188 -0.34 -18.93 -8.73
N PRO A 189 -0.09 -17.65 -9.05
CA PRO A 189 0.89 -16.84 -8.33
C PRO A 189 0.53 -16.64 -6.86
N CYS A 190 1.50 -16.77 -5.95
CA CYS A 190 1.30 -16.74 -4.50
C CYS A 190 2.38 -15.88 -3.82
N ASP A 191 2.05 -14.64 -3.44
CA ASP A 191 3.01 -13.77 -2.75
C ASP A 191 3.17 -14.10 -1.25
N LEU A 192 2.28 -14.91 -0.66
CA LEU A 192 2.46 -15.46 0.70
C LEU A 192 3.81 -16.19 0.83
N PHE A 193 4.28 -16.83 -0.23
CA PHE A 193 5.61 -17.45 -0.31
C PHE A 193 6.75 -16.50 0.08
N PHE A 194 6.64 -15.21 -0.25
CA PHE A 194 7.64 -14.20 0.09
C PHE A 194 7.37 -13.51 1.44
N MET A 195 6.11 -13.48 1.88
CA MET A 195 5.67 -12.90 3.15
C MET A 195 6.00 -13.80 4.35
N ASP A 196 5.85 -15.11 4.18
CA ASP A 196 6.39 -16.11 5.09
C ASP A 196 7.90 -16.24 4.85
N ALA A 197 8.70 -15.85 5.84
CA ALA A 197 10.16 -15.82 5.79
C ALA A 197 10.81 -16.93 6.63
N ASN A 198 10.06 -17.68 7.44
CA ASN A 198 10.59 -18.71 8.34
C ASN A 198 9.96 -20.10 8.12
N GLY A 199 8.90 -20.18 7.34
CA GLY A 199 8.16 -21.38 6.99
C GLY A 199 8.76 -22.19 5.86
N ARG A 200 8.23 -23.41 5.73
CA ARG A 200 8.78 -24.45 4.87
C ARG A 200 7.90 -24.66 3.66
N TRP A 201 8.44 -24.27 2.51
CA TRP A 201 7.84 -24.48 1.19
C TRP A 201 8.61 -25.57 0.44
N LYS A 202 7.89 -26.50 -0.21
CA LYS A 202 8.50 -27.55 -1.04
C LYS A 202 7.81 -27.67 -2.39
N ASP A 203 8.65 -27.85 -3.40
CA ASP A 203 8.33 -28.27 -4.76
C ASP A 203 8.71 -29.76 -4.82
N LYS A 204 7.70 -30.65 -4.78
CA LYS A 204 7.94 -32.10 -4.57
C LYS A 204 8.36 -32.79 -5.87
N ASP A 205 7.77 -32.37 -6.99
CA ASP A 205 8.03 -32.92 -8.32
C ASP A 205 9.11 -32.15 -9.09
N LYS A 206 9.68 -31.09 -8.49
CA LYS A 206 10.81 -30.30 -8.99
C LYS A 206 10.49 -29.59 -10.30
N ASP A 207 9.23 -29.25 -10.50
CA ASP A 207 8.74 -28.64 -11.71
C ASP A 207 8.89 -27.10 -11.68
N GLY A 208 9.14 -26.52 -10.50
CA GLY A 208 9.37 -25.11 -10.24
C GLY A 208 8.20 -24.36 -9.59
N ASP A 209 7.03 -24.98 -9.44
CA ASP A 209 5.95 -24.50 -8.56
C ASP A 209 5.92 -25.28 -7.23
N TYR A 210 5.28 -24.69 -6.21
CA TYR A 210 5.28 -25.25 -4.86
C TYR A 210 3.94 -25.91 -4.56
N ASN A 211 3.94 -27.06 -3.91
CA ASN A 211 2.71 -27.81 -3.61
C ASN A 211 2.59 -28.15 -2.10
N ILE A 212 3.58 -27.75 -1.29
CA ILE A 212 3.57 -27.95 0.17
C ILE A 212 4.00 -26.66 0.87
N HIS A 213 3.15 -26.19 1.78
CA HIS A 213 3.44 -25.15 2.76
C HIS A 213 3.19 -25.70 4.17
N ALA A 214 4.20 -25.67 5.05
CA ALA A 214 4.15 -26.27 6.38
C ALA A 214 5.16 -25.64 7.35
N GLY A 215 5.09 -26.01 8.62
CA GLY A 215 5.97 -25.49 9.67
C GLY A 215 5.33 -24.26 10.32
N ASP A 216 6.12 -23.20 10.47
CA ASP A 216 5.57 -21.86 10.70
C ASP A 216 4.98 -21.37 9.37
N ILE A 217 3.76 -20.84 9.38
CA ILE A 217 3.03 -20.46 8.16
C ILE A 217 2.49 -19.03 8.23
N ASP A 218 2.79 -18.33 9.33
CA ASP A 218 2.40 -16.94 9.50
C ASP A 218 3.18 -16.04 8.54
N ALA A 219 2.57 -14.94 8.11
CA ALA A 219 3.29 -13.89 7.41
C ALA A 219 4.15 -13.08 8.40
N GLU A 220 5.46 -12.96 8.16
CA GLU A 220 6.33 -12.09 8.96
C GLU A 220 6.44 -10.68 8.40
N ILE A 221 6.34 -10.55 7.08
CA ILE A 221 6.61 -9.31 6.37
C ILE A 221 5.51 -9.06 5.33
N TRP A 222 5.22 -7.80 5.03
CA TRP A 222 4.34 -7.48 3.91
C TRP A 222 5.11 -7.52 2.59
N VAL A 223 4.39 -7.81 1.51
CA VAL A 223 4.88 -7.70 0.13
C VAL A 223 3.90 -6.85 -0.66
N GLY A 224 4.41 -5.82 -1.33
CA GLY A 224 3.67 -5.02 -2.29
C GLY A 224 4.26 -5.16 -3.69
N ARG A 225 3.41 -5.24 -4.71
CA ARG A 225 3.82 -5.45 -6.10
C ARG A 225 3.38 -4.30 -7.00
N ILE A 226 4.35 -3.66 -7.62
CA ILE A 226 4.18 -2.65 -8.67
C ILE A 226 4.52 -3.33 -9.99
N TRP A 227 3.50 -3.93 -10.62
CA TRP A 227 3.60 -4.67 -11.88
C TRP A 227 2.63 -4.10 -12.89
N THR A 228 3.12 -3.42 -13.92
CA THR A 228 2.26 -2.78 -14.92
C THR A 228 1.42 -3.81 -15.69
N PRO A 229 0.15 -3.50 -16.00
CA PRO A 229 -0.74 -4.39 -16.75
C PRO A 229 -0.29 -4.60 -18.20
N ASP A 230 0.64 -3.78 -18.70
CA ASP A 230 1.29 -3.92 -19.99
C ASP A 230 2.79 -4.21 -19.85
N MET A 231 3.45 -4.47 -20.99
CA MET A 231 4.89 -4.70 -21.07
C MET A 231 5.43 -5.74 -20.07
N ASN A 232 4.59 -6.71 -19.70
CA ASN A 232 4.91 -7.77 -18.75
C ASN A 232 5.49 -7.23 -17.43
N GLY A 233 4.90 -6.16 -16.91
CA GLY A 233 5.28 -5.53 -15.65
C GLY A 233 6.34 -4.43 -15.76
N ASN A 234 6.97 -4.21 -16.92
CA ASN A 234 8.14 -3.34 -17.07
C ASN A 234 7.87 -2.01 -17.80
N ASN A 235 6.65 -1.48 -17.79
CA ASN A 235 6.42 -0.16 -18.40
C ASN A 235 6.96 0.96 -17.50
N ALA A 236 8.15 1.49 -17.84
CA ALA A 236 8.81 2.56 -17.10
C ALA A 236 7.95 3.83 -16.98
N ARG A 237 7.20 4.20 -18.03
CA ARG A 237 6.34 5.38 -18.02
C ARG A 237 5.23 5.25 -16.97
N LEU A 238 4.52 4.13 -16.96
CA LEU A 238 3.45 3.90 -15.98
C LEU A 238 3.98 3.82 -14.55
N ILE A 239 5.16 3.25 -14.36
CA ILE A 239 5.80 3.16 -13.04
C ILE A 239 6.24 4.55 -12.55
N ASN A 240 6.85 5.37 -13.42
CA ASN A 240 7.21 6.74 -13.08
C ASN A 240 5.97 7.58 -12.73
N GLN A 241 4.88 7.43 -13.49
CA GLN A 241 3.60 8.08 -13.20
C GLN A 241 3.00 7.60 -11.87
N TYR A 242 3.03 6.29 -11.61
CA TYR A 242 2.60 5.72 -10.33
C TYR A 242 3.37 6.32 -9.15
N PHE A 243 4.70 6.37 -9.22
CA PHE A 243 5.51 6.95 -8.15
C PHE A 243 5.34 8.48 -8.02
N ALA A 244 5.12 9.19 -9.12
CA ALA A 244 4.77 10.61 -9.06
C ALA A 244 3.42 10.80 -8.34
N ARG A 245 2.41 9.98 -8.64
CA ARG A 245 1.13 10.01 -7.91
C ARG A 245 1.31 9.63 -6.45
N ASN A 246 2.08 8.59 -6.14
CA ASN A 246 2.42 8.20 -4.77
C ASN A 246 3.04 9.36 -3.97
N HIS A 247 4.02 10.04 -4.57
CA HIS A 247 4.64 11.23 -3.99
C HIS A 247 3.62 12.35 -3.75
N TYR A 248 2.78 12.66 -4.74
CA TYR A 248 1.74 13.69 -4.60
C TYR A 248 0.69 13.32 -3.54
N PHE A 249 0.31 12.05 -3.43
CA PHE A 249 -0.59 11.58 -2.38
C PHE A 249 0.02 11.84 -1.01
N ARG A 250 1.27 11.46 -0.78
CA ARG A 250 2.01 11.69 0.48
C ARG A 250 2.20 13.17 0.83
N LYS A 251 2.11 14.05 -0.16
CA LYS A 251 2.14 15.51 0.03
C LYS A 251 0.76 16.13 0.26
N GLY A 252 -0.30 15.33 0.27
CA GLY A 252 -1.69 15.79 0.34
C GLY A 252 -2.16 16.52 -0.93
N LEU A 253 -1.52 16.25 -2.07
CA LEU A 253 -1.77 16.93 -3.34
C LEU A 253 -2.68 16.16 -4.31
N LEU A 254 -3.07 14.92 -3.98
CA LEU A 254 -4.02 14.12 -4.79
C LEU A 254 -5.44 14.07 -4.20
N GLY A 255 -5.74 14.93 -3.22
CA GLY A 255 -6.95 14.80 -2.43
C GLY A 255 -6.83 13.66 -1.42
N GLN A 256 -7.49 13.85 -0.29
CA GLN A 256 -7.69 12.83 0.73
C GLN A 256 -9.19 12.74 0.99
N SER A 257 -9.65 11.57 1.37
CA SER A 257 -11.04 11.33 1.68
C SER A 257 -11.15 10.26 2.76
N ASN A 258 -12.01 10.50 3.74
CA ASN A 258 -12.45 9.49 4.69
C ASN A 258 -13.81 8.88 4.28
N LYS A 259 -14.19 9.01 3.00
CA LYS A 259 -15.38 8.37 2.44
C LYS A 259 -15.05 6.98 1.93
N GLY A 260 -15.94 6.05 2.24
CA GLY A 260 -15.90 4.67 1.76
C GLY A 260 -16.99 4.41 0.72
N LEU A 261 -16.77 3.42 -0.13
CA LEU A 261 -17.77 2.86 -1.03
C LEU A 261 -17.74 1.33 -0.94
N THR A 262 -18.89 0.70 -0.76
CA THR A 262 -19.04 -0.75 -0.94
C THR A 262 -20.07 -1.05 -2.00
N ILE A 263 -19.67 -1.80 -3.02
CA ILE A 263 -20.57 -2.34 -4.04
C ILE A 263 -20.57 -3.85 -3.88
N VAL A 264 -21.69 -4.39 -3.39
CA VAL A 264 -21.79 -5.78 -2.97
C VAL A 264 -22.88 -6.49 -3.77
N ASP A 265 -22.46 -7.34 -4.71
CA ASP A 265 -23.34 -8.12 -5.57
C ASP A 265 -24.26 -9.06 -4.76
N ASP A 266 -25.33 -9.50 -5.40
CA ASP A 266 -26.48 -10.17 -4.78
C ASP A 266 -26.14 -11.39 -3.90
N ASP A 267 -25.10 -12.12 -4.29
CA ASP A 267 -24.58 -13.30 -3.60
C ASP A 267 -24.03 -13.00 -2.21
N TRP A 268 -23.56 -11.78 -1.98
CA TRP A 268 -22.93 -11.37 -0.72
C TRP A 268 -23.61 -10.15 -0.09
N ALA A 269 -24.82 -9.78 -0.51
CA ALA A 269 -25.55 -8.61 0.02
C ALA A 269 -25.58 -8.51 1.56
N GLY A 270 -25.53 -9.65 2.26
CA GLY A 270 -25.42 -9.72 3.72
C GLY A 270 -24.10 -9.20 4.32
N PHE A 271 -23.08 -8.89 3.50
CA PHE A 271 -21.82 -8.28 3.96
C PHE A 271 -21.98 -6.80 4.32
N GLY A 272 -23.05 -6.13 3.89
CA GLY A 272 -23.29 -4.73 4.21
C GLY A 272 -22.14 -3.82 3.76
N ASP A 273 -21.60 -3.05 4.70
CA ASP A 273 -20.42 -2.20 4.54
C ASP A 273 -19.09 -2.97 4.50
N CYS A 274 -19.13 -4.30 4.44
CA CYS A 274 -17.94 -5.17 4.48
C CYS A 274 -17.06 -4.91 5.71
N ALA A 275 -17.65 -4.50 6.84
CA ALA A 275 -16.95 -4.07 8.05
C ALA A 275 -15.97 -2.90 7.84
N MET A 276 -16.15 -2.11 6.78
CA MET A 276 -15.32 -0.94 6.50
C MET A 276 -15.48 0.15 7.55
N ASP A 277 -16.57 0.14 8.32
CA ASP A 277 -16.80 1.03 9.45
C ASP A 277 -15.82 0.81 10.63
N MET A 278 -15.09 -0.31 10.63
CA MET A 278 -13.96 -0.54 11.52
C MET A 278 -12.77 0.39 11.21
N MET A 279 -12.74 0.98 10.01
CA MET A 279 -11.70 1.89 9.53
C MET A 279 -12.20 3.32 9.30
N LEU A 280 -13.42 3.49 8.80
CA LEU A 280 -14.00 4.79 8.45
C LEU A 280 -15.29 5.05 9.26
N PRO A 281 -15.70 6.31 9.49
CA PRO A 281 -17.01 6.57 10.10
C PRO A 281 -18.14 5.97 9.25
N SER A 282 -19.08 5.26 9.89
CA SER A 282 -20.19 4.59 9.18
C SER A 282 -21.05 5.55 8.35
N SER A 283 -21.24 6.79 8.82
CA SER A 283 -21.95 7.86 8.09
C SER A 283 -21.28 8.26 6.78
N ASN A 284 -20.00 7.91 6.59
CA ASN A 284 -19.20 8.30 5.43
C ASN A 284 -19.02 7.15 4.45
N ILE A 285 -19.70 6.02 4.65
CA ILE A 285 -19.63 4.85 3.77
C ILE A 285 -20.90 4.79 2.92
N ASP A 286 -20.72 4.89 1.60
CA ASP A 286 -21.78 4.67 0.62
C ASP A 286 -21.93 3.16 0.38
N VAL A 287 -23.03 2.57 0.86
CA VAL A 287 -23.27 1.12 0.82
C VAL A 287 -24.28 0.79 -0.28
N CYS A 288 -23.86 0.01 -1.27
CA CYS A 288 -24.70 -0.52 -2.34
C CYS A 288 -24.81 -2.05 -2.18
N THR A 289 -25.94 -2.51 -1.63
CA THR A 289 -26.23 -3.94 -1.39
C THR A 289 -27.60 -4.38 -1.89
N ASP A 290 -28.40 -3.46 -2.44
CA ASP A 290 -29.69 -3.81 -3.05
C ASP A 290 -29.42 -4.64 -4.31
N LYS A 291 -30.05 -5.81 -4.37
CA LYS A 291 -29.79 -6.80 -5.42
C LYS A 291 -30.26 -6.36 -6.80
N LYS A 292 -31.24 -5.46 -6.89
CA LYS A 292 -31.72 -4.89 -8.16
C LYS A 292 -30.88 -3.69 -8.58
N GLU A 293 -30.39 -2.93 -7.62
CA GLU A 293 -29.59 -1.73 -7.90
C GLU A 293 -28.10 -2.04 -8.10
N THR A 294 -27.58 -3.14 -7.56
CA THR A 294 -26.16 -3.48 -7.68
C THR A 294 -25.86 -4.10 -9.05
N ASN A 295 -25.58 -3.24 -10.02
CA ASN A 295 -25.33 -3.57 -11.41
C ASN A 295 -24.17 -2.76 -12.00
N ALA A 296 -23.84 -2.97 -13.28
CA ALA A 296 -22.76 -2.26 -13.96
C ALA A 296 -23.02 -0.74 -13.99
N ASN A 297 -24.26 -0.27 -14.15
CA ASN A 297 -24.53 1.17 -14.19
C ASN A 297 -24.29 1.82 -12.83
N THR A 298 -24.67 1.16 -11.74
CA THR A 298 -24.33 1.59 -10.38
C THR A 298 -22.83 1.62 -10.16
N TYR A 299 -22.10 0.59 -10.60
CA TYR A 299 -20.63 0.63 -10.57
C TYR A 299 -20.08 1.86 -11.31
N LYS A 300 -20.51 2.09 -12.56
CA LYS A 300 -20.04 3.22 -13.39
C LYS A 300 -20.31 4.56 -12.70
N ALA A 301 -21.51 4.75 -12.16
CA ALA A 301 -21.94 5.98 -11.51
C ALA A 301 -21.23 6.24 -10.18
N LYS A 302 -21.02 5.18 -9.37
CA LYS A 302 -20.39 5.30 -8.06
C LYS A 302 -18.87 5.44 -8.18
N MET A 303 -18.20 4.60 -8.97
CA MET A 303 -16.73 4.61 -9.13
C MET A 303 -16.18 5.86 -9.83
N ALA A 304 -17.04 6.66 -10.48
CA ALA A 304 -16.69 7.98 -11.00
C ALA A 304 -16.50 9.05 -9.90
N LYS A 305 -16.97 8.79 -8.67
CA LYS A 305 -16.84 9.71 -7.53
C LYS A 305 -15.56 9.42 -6.74
N HIS A 306 -15.01 10.47 -6.13
CA HIS A 306 -13.79 10.33 -5.34
C HIS A 306 -14.04 9.72 -3.95
N PHE A 307 -13.35 8.63 -3.65
CA PHE A 307 -13.40 7.95 -2.36
C PHE A 307 -12.00 7.72 -1.80
N GLY A 308 -11.89 7.68 -0.46
CA GLY A 308 -10.66 7.23 0.18
C GLY A 308 -10.48 5.74 0.00
N TRP A 309 -11.58 4.98 0.06
CA TRP A 309 -11.55 3.53 -0.03
C TRP A 309 -12.77 3.01 -0.79
N ALA A 310 -12.59 1.99 -1.63
CA ALA A 310 -13.68 1.28 -2.28
C ALA A 310 -13.51 -0.24 -2.14
N GLN A 311 -14.62 -0.95 -1.95
CA GLN A 311 -14.67 -2.40 -1.98
C GLN A 311 -15.73 -2.87 -2.97
N VAL A 312 -15.33 -3.81 -3.83
CA VAL A 312 -16.21 -4.43 -4.83
C VAL A 312 -16.27 -5.92 -4.55
N CYS A 313 -17.47 -6.42 -4.26
CA CYS A 313 -17.77 -7.85 -4.15
C CYS A 313 -18.57 -8.25 -5.39
N ALA A 314 -17.92 -8.93 -6.31
CA ALA A 314 -18.52 -9.32 -7.59
C ALA A 314 -17.83 -10.59 -8.11
N HIS A 315 -18.54 -11.38 -8.92
CA HIS A 315 -17.89 -12.41 -9.71
C HIS A 315 -16.94 -11.76 -10.71
N SER A 316 -15.82 -12.42 -11.02
CA SER A 316 -14.78 -11.78 -11.83
C SER A 316 -13.85 -12.77 -12.50
N ASN A 317 -13.08 -12.24 -13.43
CA ASN A 317 -11.88 -12.84 -13.99
C ASN A 317 -10.83 -11.72 -14.21
N PRO A 318 -9.66 -12.00 -14.81
CA PRO A 318 -8.66 -10.96 -15.03
C PRO A 318 -9.10 -9.79 -15.91
N TYR A 319 -10.26 -9.83 -16.57
CA TYR A 319 -10.66 -8.87 -17.59
C TYR A 319 -12.03 -8.22 -17.36
N LEU A 320 -12.82 -8.71 -16.41
CA LEU A 320 -14.13 -8.13 -16.09
C LEU A 320 -14.62 -8.45 -14.68
N HIS A 321 -15.52 -7.61 -14.18
CA HIS A 321 -16.46 -7.92 -13.09
C HIS A 321 -17.85 -8.20 -13.69
N ARG A 322 -18.59 -9.12 -13.07
CA ARG A 322 -19.99 -9.42 -13.37
C ARG A 322 -20.84 -9.20 -12.14
N PHE A 323 -21.94 -8.51 -12.36
CA PHE A 323 -23.03 -8.33 -11.43
C PHE A 323 -24.22 -9.18 -11.87
N SER A 324 -24.98 -9.69 -10.91
CA SER A 324 -26.19 -10.47 -11.19
C SER A 324 -27.41 -9.65 -10.74
N ILE A 325 -28.38 -9.50 -11.64
CA ILE A 325 -29.62 -8.77 -11.36
C ILE A 325 -30.75 -9.79 -11.26
N PRO A 326 -31.31 -10.05 -10.07
CA PRO A 326 -32.34 -11.07 -9.91
C PRO A 326 -33.60 -10.76 -10.70
N ASN A 327 -34.15 -11.79 -11.36
CA ASN A 327 -35.38 -11.72 -12.15
C ASN A 327 -35.31 -10.78 -13.37
N GLU A 328 -34.11 -10.38 -13.79
CA GLU A 328 -33.91 -9.66 -15.04
C GLU A 328 -33.13 -10.51 -16.05
N PRO A 329 -33.43 -10.39 -17.35
CA PRO A 329 -32.63 -11.06 -18.37
C PRO A 329 -31.21 -10.48 -18.38
N PHE A 330 -30.23 -11.36 -18.55
CA PHE A 330 -28.83 -10.95 -18.65
C PHE A 330 -28.62 -10.00 -19.83
N LYS A 331 -27.98 -8.85 -19.58
CA LYS A 331 -27.57 -7.87 -20.58
C LYS A 331 -26.13 -7.46 -20.32
N GLU A 332 -25.25 -7.60 -21.31
CA GLU A 332 -23.83 -7.34 -21.10
C GLU A 332 -23.54 -5.92 -20.59
N GLU A 333 -24.24 -4.93 -21.12
CA GLU A 333 -24.10 -3.52 -20.77
C GLU A 333 -24.44 -3.21 -19.31
N ASP A 334 -25.36 -3.98 -18.73
CA ASP A 334 -25.89 -3.82 -17.37
C ASP A 334 -25.23 -4.78 -16.37
N ASN A 335 -24.66 -5.90 -16.83
CA ASN A 335 -24.06 -6.91 -15.97
C ASN A 335 -22.53 -6.88 -15.96
N TYR A 336 -21.87 -6.40 -17.01
CA TYR A 336 -20.40 -6.44 -17.11
C TYR A 336 -19.73 -5.08 -16.95
N ILE A 337 -18.65 -5.07 -16.16
CA ILE A 337 -17.62 -4.04 -16.19
C ILE A 337 -16.36 -4.67 -16.76
N ARG A 338 -16.06 -4.34 -18.01
CA ARG A 338 -14.87 -4.84 -18.71
C ARG A 338 -13.66 -3.97 -18.39
N VAL A 339 -12.46 -4.55 -18.46
CA VAL A 339 -11.20 -3.82 -18.29
C VAL A 339 -11.08 -2.63 -19.24
N LYS A 340 -11.61 -2.75 -20.46
CA LYS A 340 -11.66 -1.66 -21.43
C LYS A 340 -12.34 -0.41 -20.85
N TYR A 341 -13.44 -0.56 -20.13
CA TYR A 341 -14.15 0.57 -19.52
C TYR A 341 -13.26 1.31 -18.52
N ILE A 342 -12.69 0.58 -17.54
CA ILE A 342 -11.85 1.19 -16.50
C ILE A 342 -10.50 1.71 -17.04
N LYS A 343 -10.00 1.15 -18.15
CA LYS A 343 -8.74 1.55 -18.77
C LYS A 343 -8.90 2.73 -19.72
N ASP A 344 -9.95 2.69 -20.55
CA ASP A 344 -10.06 3.55 -21.73
C ASP A 344 -11.13 4.64 -21.61
N GLU A 345 -12.14 4.46 -20.75
CA GLU A 345 -13.32 5.34 -20.71
C GLU A 345 -13.45 6.08 -19.38
N ASN A 346 -13.39 5.37 -18.25
CA ASN A 346 -13.57 5.96 -16.93
C ASN A 346 -12.74 5.24 -15.86
N PRO A 347 -11.54 5.73 -15.54
CA PRO A 347 -10.72 5.14 -14.48
C PRO A 347 -11.39 5.27 -13.11
N PRO A 348 -11.40 4.21 -12.28
CA PRO A 348 -11.90 4.26 -10.90
C PRO A 348 -11.25 5.40 -10.10
N GLN A 349 -12.03 6.10 -9.27
CA GLN A 349 -11.61 7.34 -8.61
C GLN A 349 -11.36 7.23 -7.09
N ALA A 350 -11.10 6.02 -6.58
CA ALA A 350 -10.75 5.80 -5.18
C ALA A 350 -9.22 5.69 -4.97
N ASN A 351 -8.72 6.01 -3.78
CA ASN A 351 -7.29 5.85 -3.50
C ASN A 351 -6.89 4.40 -3.20
N PHE A 352 -7.79 3.60 -2.62
CA PHE A 352 -7.50 2.24 -2.18
C PHE A 352 -8.66 1.30 -2.49
N TYR A 353 -8.32 0.03 -2.74
CA TYR A 353 -9.28 -0.96 -3.18
C TYR A 353 -9.16 -2.30 -2.44
N ASN A 354 -10.30 -2.87 -2.07
CA ASN A 354 -10.42 -4.29 -1.78
C ASN A 354 -11.30 -4.95 -2.85
N LEU A 355 -10.70 -5.80 -3.67
CA LEU A 355 -11.37 -6.49 -4.76
C LEU A 355 -11.73 -7.90 -4.29
N PHE A 356 -12.95 -8.04 -3.76
CA PHE A 356 -13.57 -9.33 -3.50
C PHE A 356 -14.08 -9.92 -4.83
N ALA A 357 -13.12 -10.25 -5.70
CA ALA A 357 -13.32 -10.54 -7.11
C ALA A 357 -12.27 -11.54 -7.61
N CYS A 358 -12.71 -12.71 -8.07
CA CYS A 358 -11.84 -13.80 -8.54
C CYS A 358 -10.87 -13.38 -9.63
N SER A 359 -9.61 -13.76 -9.48
CA SER A 359 -8.56 -13.63 -10.50
C SER A 359 -8.33 -12.21 -11.06
N SER A 360 -8.99 -11.20 -10.51
CA SER A 360 -8.91 -9.80 -10.95
C SER A 360 -7.49 -9.26 -10.79
N ALA A 361 -6.74 -9.79 -9.82
CA ALA A 361 -5.35 -9.45 -9.54
C ALA A 361 -4.34 -10.44 -10.11
N LEU A 362 -4.71 -11.29 -11.08
CA LEU A 362 -3.78 -12.19 -11.78
C LEU A 362 -2.82 -11.39 -12.67
N PHE A 363 -1.83 -10.75 -12.04
CA PHE A 363 -0.89 -9.79 -12.61
C PHE A 363 0.02 -10.36 -13.70
N THR A 364 0.03 -11.68 -13.86
CA THR A 364 0.74 -12.36 -14.94
C THR A 364 0.00 -12.33 -16.27
N GLN A 365 -1.29 -11.96 -16.27
CA GLN A 365 -2.02 -11.66 -17.50
C GLN A 365 -1.75 -10.23 -17.97
N PRO A 366 -1.62 -10.00 -19.29
CA PRO A 366 -1.72 -8.65 -19.82
C PRO A 366 -3.10 -8.09 -19.53
N ASP A 367 -3.21 -6.77 -19.36
CA ASP A 367 -4.47 -6.07 -19.10
C ASP A 367 -5.27 -6.66 -17.92
N TYR A 368 -4.58 -7.18 -16.90
CA TYR A 368 -5.27 -7.67 -15.72
C TYR A 368 -5.99 -6.53 -14.98
N MET A 369 -7.20 -6.82 -14.52
CA MET A 369 -8.18 -5.82 -14.12
C MET A 369 -7.69 -4.94 -12.97
N ALA A 370 -7.19 -5.55 -11.87
CA ALA A 370 -6.70 -4.84 -10.70
C ALA A 370 -5.49 -3.91 -11.00
N GLY A 371 -4.77 -4.16 -12.10
CA GLY A 371 -3.67 -3.28 -12.52
C GLY A 371 -4.19 -1.90 -12.92
N TRP A 372 -5.31 -1.85 -13.65
CA TRP A 372 -5.96 -0.62 -14.07
C TRP A 372 -6.75 0.09 -12.95
N TYR A 373 -6.81 -0.49 -11.75
CA TYR A 373 -7.24 0.19 -10.54
C TYR A 373 -6.13 1.03 -9.89
N ILE A 374 -4.86 0.80 -10.21
CA ILE A 374 -3.73 1.55 -9.64
C ILE A 374 -2.81 2.19 -10.69
N PHE A 375 -2.97 1.80 -11.95
CA PHE A 375 -2.29 2.38 -13.11
C PHE A 375 -3.29 3.11 -14.02
N ASP A 376 -2.75 4.03 -14.78
CA ASP A 376 -3.48 4.87 -15.72
C ASP A 376 -3.09 4.55 -17.14
N LYS A 377 -4.04 4.66 -18.07
CA LYS A 377 -3.69 4.81 -19.48
C LYS A 377 -3.48 6.29 -19.77
N PRO A 378 -2.30 6.71 -20.22
CA PRO A 378 -2.04 8.12 -20.51
C PRO A 378 -3.03 8.66 -21.55
N GLY A 379 -3.69 9.78 -21.24
CA GLY A 379 -4.65 10.46 -22.11
C GLY A 379 -6.12 10.23 -21.78
N ASN A 380 -6.45 9.28 -20.88
CA ASN A 380 -7.83 8.84 -20.62
C ASN A 380 -8.30 9.10 -19.17
N GLY A 381 -7.71 10.09 -18.49
CA GLY A 381 -7.98 10.43 -17.09
C GLY A 381 -6.82 10.13 -16.14
N ILE A 382 -6.96 10.50 -14.87
CA ILE A 382 -6.01 10.21 -13.79
C ILE A 382 -6.72 9.33 -12.76
N ASN A 383 -6.20 8.14 -12.53
CA ASN A 383 -6.59 7.18 -11.51
C ASN A 383 -5.77 7.50 -10.24
N PRO A 384 -6.42 7.90 -9.14
CA PRO A 384 -5.75 8.22 -7.88
C PRO A 384 -5.36 6.97 -7.06
N GLY A 385 -5.56 5.78 -7.60
CA GLY A 385 -5.33 4.49 -6.98
C GLY A 385 -3.87 4.25 -6.58
N MET A 386 -3.67 3.98 -5.29
CA MET A 386 -2.39 3.81 -4.64
C MET A 386 -2.11 2.33 -4.34
N ALA A 387 -3.11 1.58 -3.91
CA ALA A 387 -2.99 0.15 -3.67
C ALA A 387 -4.32 -0.59 -3.80
N ALA A 388 -4.23 -1.87 -4.15
CA ALA A 388 -5.38 -2.78 -4.26
C ALA A 388 -5.03 -4.14 -3.69
N ILE A 389 -5.93 -4.71 -2.89
CA ILE A 389 -5.91 -6.15 -2.55
C ILE A 389 -6.84 -6.88 -3.50
N GLY A 390 -6.39 -8.01 -4.03
CA GLY A 390 -7.22 -8.89 -4.83
C GLY A 390 -6.59 -10.27 -4.95
N SER A 391 -7.26 -11.17 -5.68
CA SER A 391 -6.83 -12.56 -5.84
C SER A 391 -6.31 -12.84 -7.25
N THR A 392 -5.29 -13.68 -7.34
CA THR A 392 -4.73 -14.22 -8.59
C THR A 392 -5.47 -15.47 -9.08
N LYS A 393 -6.41 -15.98 -8.30
CA LYS A 393 -7.24 -17.14 -8.65
C LYS A 393 -8.66 -16.98 -8.09
N SER A 394 -9.46 -18.04 -8.17
CA SER A 394 -10.74 -18.10 -7.47
C SER A 394 -10.59 -17.85 -5.97
N GLY A 395 -11.55 -17.19 -5.33
CA GLY A 395 -11.44 -16.76 -3.93
C GLY A 395 -10.97 -15.31 -3.78
N SER A 396 -11.11 -14.76 -2.57
CA SER A 396 -10.61 -13.43 -2.19
C SER A 396 -10.62 -13.27 -0.65
N MET A 397 -10.48 -12.06 -0.13
CA MET A 397 -10.42 -11.79 1.32
C MET A 397 -11.77 -12.05 1.98
N LEU A 398 -11.79 -12.84 3.05
CA LEU A 398 -12.89 -12.88 4.01
C LEU A 398 -12.41 -12.30 5.34
N PHE A 399 -13.25 -12.23 6.37
CA PHE A 399 -12.87 -11.71 7.68
C PHE A 399 -12.35 -10.27 7.61
N PHE A 400 -13.10 -9.41 6.92
CA PHE A 400 -12.71 -8.02 6.66
C PHE A 400 -12.42 -7.22 7.93
N GLU A 401 -13.08 -7.56 9.05
CA GLU A 401 -12.85 -6.99 10.37
C GLU A 401 -11.38 -7.09 10.81
N ASN A 402 -10.73 -8.23 10.51
CA ASN A 402 -9.33 -8.50 10.85
C ASN A 402 -8.36 -7.73 9.95
N PHE A 403 -8.84 -7.10 8.89
CA PHE A 403 -8.06 -6.24 8.01
C PHE A 403 -8.36 -4.75 8.27
N TYR A 404 -9.63 -4.35 8.22
CA TYR A 404 -10.05 -2.96 8.44
C TYR A 404 -9.87 -2.49 9.88
N GLY A 405 -10.03 -3.36 10.88
CA GLY A 405 -9.81 -3.02 12.28
C GLY A 405 -8.38 -2.55 12.57
N PRO A 406 -7.33 -3.29 12.15
CA PRO A 406 -5.95 -2.81 12.21
C PRO A 406 -5.72 -1.50 11.43
N MET A 407 -6.32 -1.34 10.25
CA MET A 407 -6.19 -0.10 9.46
C MET A 407 -6.79 1.12 10.18
N GLY A 408 -7.97 0.97 10.80
CA GLY A 408 -8.60 2.00 11.61
C GLY A 408 -7.77 2.42 12.83
N LYS A 409 -6.93 1.50 13.34
CA LYS A 409 -5.94 1.76 14.41
C LYS A 409 -4.64 2.40 13.91
N GLY A 410 -4.58 2.79 12.63
CA GLY A 410 -3.45 3.47 12.03
C GLY A 410 -2.35 2.56 11.46
N MET A 411 -2.60 1.26 11.29
CA MET A 411 -1.66 0.40 10.56
C MET A 411 -1.69 0.70 9.06
N THR A 412 -0.56 0.52 8.36
CA THR A 412 -0.55 0.61 6.90
C THR A 412 -1.29 -0.59 6.27
N ILE A 413 -1.67 -0.48 4.99
CA ILE A 413 -2.34 -1.56 4.27
C ILE A 413 -1.53 -2.87 4.29
N GLY A 414 -0.19 -2.79 4.18
CA GLY A 414 0.69 -3.94 4.30
C GLY A 414 0.74 -4.54 5.71
N GLU A 415 0.79 -3.70 6.75
CA GLU A 415 0.76 -4.17 8.14
C GLU A 415 -0.57 -4.86 8.47
N ALA A 416 -1.69 -4.27 8.06
CA ALA A 416 -3.01 -4.87 8.21
C ALA A 416 -3.15 -6.19 7.44
N PHE A 417 -2.56 -6.29 6.24
CA PHE A 417 -2.58 -7.53 5.47
C PHE A 417 -1.78 -8.66 6.15
N VAL A 418 -0.64 -8.34 6.79
CA VAL A 418 0.11 -9.29 7.60
C VAL A 418 -0.69 -9.74 8.82
N GLU A 419 -1.32 -8.82 9.53
CA GLU A 419 -2.16 -9.16 10.69
C GLU A 419 -3.36 -10.02 10.27
N TRP A 420 -3.98 -9.73 9.13
CA TRP A 420 -5.04 -10.55 8.56
C TRP A 420 -4.59 -12.00 8.32
N TRP A 421 -3.42 -12.22 7.71
CA TRP A 421 -2.88 -13.58 7.51
C TRP A 421 -2.69 -14.33 8.84
N LYS A 422 -2.14 -13.68 9.87
CA LYS A 422 -1.95 -14.29 11.19
C LYS A 422 -3.27 -14.64 11.88
N CYS A 423 -4.36 -13.96 11.51
CA CYS A 423 -5.66 -14.25 12.08
C CYS A 423 -6.22 -15.60 11.61
N LEU A 424 -5.78 -16.13 10.46
CA LEU A 424 -6.18 -17.47 10.00
C LEU A 424 -5.60 -18.59 10.89
N GLY A 425 -4.53 -18.28 11.63
CA GLY A 425 -3.94 -19.17 12.62
C GLY A 425 -2.76 -19.98 12.08
N ALA A 426 -2.15 -20.78 12.97
CA ALA A 426 -0.87 -21.46 12.69
C ALA A 426 -1.02 -22.72 11.82
N LYS A 427 -2.22 -22.99 11.29
CA LYS A 427 -2.52 -24.09 10.36
C LYS A 427 -3.55 -23.58 9.36
N HIS A 428 -3.31 -23.84 8.07
CA HIS A 428 -4.28 -23.57 7.00
C HIS A 428 -4.89 -24.89 6.53
N GLU A 429 -6.21 -25.01 6.62
CA GLU A 429 -7.01 -26.10 6.08
C GLU A 429 -7.03 -26.09 4.55
N ASP A 430 -7.44 -27.20 3.93
CA ASP A 430 -7.47 -27.37 2.48
C ASP A 430 -8.25 -26.25 1.77
N TRP A 431 -9.41 -25.85 2.32
CA TRP A 431 -10.22 -24.76 1.78
C TRP A 431 -9.56 -23.38 1.96
N GLU A 432 -8.79 -23.15 3.02
CA GLU A 432 -8.08 -21.88 3.25
C GLU A 432 -6.96 -21.69 2.23
N ILE A 433 -6.22 -22.77 1.96
CA ILE A 433 -5.25 -22.83 0.87
C ILE A 433 -5.96 -22.58 -0.46
N GLY A 434 -7.05 -23.32 -0.68
CA GLY A 434 -7.89 -23.26 -1.86
C GLY A 434 -8.67 -21.96 -2.04
N TRP A 435 -8.69 -21.04 -1.08
CA TRP A 435 -9.40 -19.76 -1.18
C TRP A 435 -8.46 -18.55 -1.06
N PHE A 436 -7.56 -18.52 -0.07
CA PHE A 436 -6.78 -17.33 0.29
C PHE A 436 -5.40 -17.23 -0.34
N TYR A 437 -4.74 -18.33 -0.74
CA TYR A 437 -3.32 -18.28 -1.15
C TYR A 437 -3.06 -17.48 -2.45
N GLY A 438 -4.12 -17.17 -3.19
CA GLY A 438 -4.05 -16.27 -4.34
C GLY A 438 -4.06 -14.78 -3.98
N LEU A 439 -4.26 -14.40 -2.72
CA LEU A 439 -4.32 -13.01 -2.31
C LEU A 439 -2.98 -12.31 -2.46
N VAL A 440 -3.01 -11.15 -3.09
CA VAL A 440 -1.85 -10.30 -3.34
C VAL A 440 -2.19 -8.84 -3.04
N LEU A 441 -1.17 -8.07 -2.67
CA LEU A 441 -1.24 -6.64 -2.49
C LEU A 441 -0.47 -5.95 -3.63
N LEU A 442 -1.21 -5.22 -4.46
CA LEU A 442 -0.69 -4.43 -5.56
C LEU A 442 -0.50 -2.99 -5.12
N GLY A 443 0.58 -2.34 -5.55
CA GLY A 443 0.92 -0.98 -5.17
C GLY A 443 1.77 -0.87 -3.92
N ASP A 444 1.60 0.23 -3.16
CA ASP A 444 2.48 0.62 -2.07
C ASP A 444 1.92 0.18 -0.70
N PRO A 445 2.57 -0.80 -0.04
CA PRO A 445 2.11 -1.38 1.21
C PRO A 445 2.32 -0.48 2.43
N THR A 446 3.03 0.64 2.27
CA THR A 446 3.37 1.54 3.36
C THR A 446 2.35 2.65 3.60
N LEU A 447 1.27 2.67 2.81
CA LEU A 447 0.22 3.69 2.86
C LEU A 447 -1.02 3.26 3.65
N ASN A 448 -1.80 4.27 4.05
CA ASN A 448 -3.19 4.19 4.50
C ASN A 448 -3.93 5.43 3.94
N TRP A 449 -5.26 5.49 3.99
CA TRP A 449 -6.06 6.63 3.52
C TRP A 449 -5.60 7.96 4.14
N TRP A 450 -5.22 7.95 5.43
CA TRP A 450 -4.76 9.14 6.14
C TRP A 450 -3.33 9.54 5.78
N SER A 451 -2.58 8.73 5.01
CA SER A 451 -1.24 9.10 4.56
C SER A 451 -1.24 10.28 3.59
N GLY A 452 -2.39 10.59 2.98
CA GLY A 452 -2.59 11.80 2.17
C GLY A 452 -3.11 13.01 2.95
N VAL A 453 -3.29 12.89 4.27
CA VAL A 453 -3.85 13.95 5.12
C VAL A 453 -2.73 14.87 5.59
N VAL A 454 -2.18 15.66 4.66
CA VAL A 454 -1.03 16.54 4.89
C VAL A 454 -1.40 17.99 4.60
N PRO A 455 -1.27 18.93 5.56
CA PRO A 455 -1.56 20.33 5.32
C PRO A 455 -0.56 20.95 4.35
N LYS A 456 -1.04 21.72 3.37
CA LYS A 456 -0.18 22.44 2.43
C LYS A 456 0.25 23.76 3.04
N GLN A 457 1.55 23.93 3.24
CA GLN A 457 2.14 25.17 3.72
C GLN A 457 1.88 26.32 2.73
N ILE A 458 1.47 27.49 3.24
CA ILE A 458 1.17 28.71 2.47
C ILE A 458 2.28 29.73 2.68
N SER A 459 2.47 30.18 3.92
CA SER A 459 3.43 31.25 4.29
C SER A 459 4.24 30.85 5.53
N PRO A 460 5.53 31.21 5.65
CA PRO A 460 6.39 31.84 4.64
C PRO A 460 6.52 31.00 3.37
N PHE A 461 6.86 31.63 2.24
CA PHE A 461 7.24 30.93 1.01
C PHE A 461 8.59 30.23 1.15
N PRO A 462 8.89 29.20 0.34
CA PRO A 462 10.21 28.57 0.33
C PRO A 462 11.31 29.61 0.08
N TYR A 463 12.26 29.69 1.02
CA TYR A 463 13.40 30.61 1.03
C TYR A 463 13.03 32.10 1.08
N GLN A 464 11.85 32.42 1.60
CA GLN A 464 11.44 33.82 1.82
C GLN A 464 12.43 34.55 2.73
N ILE A 465 12.70 35.81 2.40
CA ILE A 465 13.57 36.71 3.15
C ILE A 465 12.71 37.79 3.81
N PHE A 466 12.86 37.98 5.11
CA PHE A 466 12.18 39.02 5.90
C PHE A 466 13.17 40.10 6.36
N SER A 467 12.73 41.35 6.48
CA SER A 467 13.58 42.47 6.93
C SER A 467 13.06 43.20 8.17
N HIS A 468 11.98 42.72 8.78
CA HIS A 468 11.35 43.38 9.93
C HIS A 468 11.91 42.92 11.29
N TYR A 469 11.87 43.83 12.26
CA TYR A 469 12.07 43.57 13.70
C TYR A 469 10.91 44.21 14.49
N PRO A 470 10.33 43.56 15.53
CA PRO A 470 10.63 42.21 16.00
C PRO A 470 10.34 41.15 14.93
N ARG A 471 11.04 40.02 14.98
CA ARG A 471 10.95 38.93 14.00
C ARG A 471 9.73 38.04 14.28
N ASP A 472 8.57 38.68 14.41
CA ASP A 472 7.30 37.99 14.48
C ASP A 472 7.01 37.38 13.11
N THR A 473 6.63 36.12 13.07
CA THR A 473 6.38 35.43 11.81
C THR A 473 5.20 34.51 11.94
N ARG A 474 4.27 34.74 11.02
CA ARG A 474 3.07 33.94 10.87
C ARG A 474 3.33 32.78 9.93
N PHE A 475 3.18 31.59 10.45
CA PHE A 475 3.12 30.35 9.68
C PHE A 475 1.68 30.07 9.31
N GLU A 476 1.39 29.81 8.04
CA GLU A 476 0.04 29.57 7.54
C GLU A 476 0.01 28.34 6.65
N TRP A 477 -1.07 27.56 6.74
CA TRP A 477 -1.27 26.37 5.92
C TRP A 477 -2.73 26.21 5.53
N THR A 478 -2.99 25.40 4.50
CA THR A 478 -4.35 25.07 4.11
C THR A 478 -5.02 24.22 5.19
N PRO A 479 -6.31 24.44 5.50
CA PRO A 479 -7.05 23.51 6.33
C PRO A 479 -7.08 22.12 5.66
N VAL A 480 -7.00 21.10 6.49
CA VAL A 480 -7.32 19.73 6.14
C VAL A 480 -8.77 19.48 6.53
N ALA A 481 -9.61 19.11 5.58
CA ALA A 481 -11.03 18.85 5.81
C ALA A 481 -11.30 17.34 5.82
N VAL A 482 -11.48 16.77 7.01
CA VAL A 482 -11.95 15.38 7.17
C VAL A 482 -13.37 15.42 7.72
N GLU A 483 -14.32 14.85 6.98
CA GLU A 483 -15.75 15.00 7.29
C GLU A 483 -16.09 14.30 8.62
N GLY A 484 -16.76 15.04 9.52
CA GLY A 484 -17.23 14.52 10.81
C GLY A 484 -16.14 14.34 11.88
N VAL A 485 -14.89 14.77 11.64
CA VAL A 485 -13.78 14.57 12.59
C VAL A 485 -13.05 15.89 12.89
N PRO A 486 -12.88 16.26 14.19
CA PRO A 486 -12.07 17.42 14.55
C PRO A 486 -10.61 17.28 14.11
N VAL A 487 -10.02 18.39 13.66
CA VAL A 487 -8.62 18.47 13.23
C VAL A 487 -7.84 19.41 14.13
N GLU A 488 -6.77 18.89 14.74
CA GLU A 488 -5.74 19.66 15.43
C GLU A 488 -4.48 19.70 14.56
N TYR A 489 -3.71 20.79 14.59
CA TYR A 489 -2.43 20.91 13.90
C TYR A 489 -1.28 20.91 14.88
N HIS A 490 -0.22 20.17 14.53
CA HIS A 490 1.08 20.25 15.21
C HIS A 490 2.04 20.98 14.30
N VAL A 491 2.65 22.05 14.81
CA VAL A 491 3.64 22.86 14.07
C VAL A 491 4.98 22.68 14.72
N GLU A 492 6.00 22.44 13.91
CA GLU A 492 7.38 22.39 14.37
C GLU A 492 8.17 23.51 13.71
N THR A 493 8.87 24.29 14.53
CA THR A 493 9.80 25.34 14.09
C THR A 493 11.19 25.01 14.61
N ASP A 494 12.20 25.27 13.78
CA ASP A 494 13.61 25.12 14.14
C ASP A 494 14.36 26.38 13.72
N HIS A 495 15.11 26.96 14.66
CA HIS A 495 15.99 28.08 14.41
C HIS A 495 17.37 27.88 15.03
N PHE A 496 18.38 28.43 14.36
CA PHE A 496 19.75 28.47 14.87
C PHE A 496 19.89 29.67 15.81
N CYS A 497 19.67 29.46 17.11
CA CYS A 497 19.67 30.55 18.10
C CYS A 497 21.05 31.19 18.27
N CYS A 498 21.07 32.32 18.96
CA CYS A 498 22.21 32.84 19.72
C CYS A 498 21.78 33.08 21.18
N GLY A 499 22.73 33.29 22.09
CA GLY A 499 22.47 33.32 23.54
C GLY A 499 21.73 34.54 24.08
N TRP A 500 21.32 35.50 23.24
CA TRP A 500 20.73 36.78 23.65
C TRP A 500 19.86 37.39 22.54
N ALA A 501 18.75 38.04 22.91
CA ALA A 501 17.82 38.64 21.96
C ALA A 501 18.22 40.06 21.57
N SER A 502 18.68 40.26 20.34
CA SER A 502 18.89 41.57 19.72
C SER A 502 18.57 41.56 18.22
N ASP A 503 18.45 42.75 17.64
CA ASP A 503 18.43 42.97 16.20
C ASP A 503 19.72 42.48 15.53
N GLN A 504 20.88 42.63 16.19
CA GLN A 504 22.21 42.22 15.70
C GLN A 504 22.63 40.79 16.04
N ALA A 505 21.73 39.95 16.56
CA ALA A 505 22.02 38.58 16.97
C ALA A 505 22.51 37.68 15.80
N ILE A 506 23.78 37.22 15.87
CA ILE A 506 24.46 36.36 14.88
C ILE A 506 24.42 34.88 15.30
N GLU A 507 24.33 33.97 14.31
CA GLU A 507 24.25 32.51 14.45
C GLU A 507 25.26 31.90 15.45
N SER A 508 24.79 31.13 16.45
CA SER A 508 25.65 30.36 17.37
C SER A 508 25.88 28.89 16.97
N GLY A 509 25.32 28.47 15.82
CA GLY A 509 25.36 27.09 15.34
C GLY A 509 24.50 26.09 16.13
N LYS A 510 23.76 26.53 17.16
CA LYS A 510 22.86 25.69 17.98
C LYS A 510 21.41 25.77 17.48
N SER A 511 20.83 24.63 17.08
CA SER A 511 19.42 24.50 16.68
C SER A 511 18.52 24.35 17.92
N HIS A 512 17.39 25.07 17.94
CA HIS A 512 16.31 24.94 18.92
C HIS A 512 15.01 24.58 18.21
N ASN A 513 14.43 23.43 18.58
CA ASN A 513 13.16 22.96 18.05
C ASN A 513 12.02 23.29 19.01
N TYR A 514 10.98 23.93 18.51
CA TYR A 514 9.74 24.18 19.24
C TYR A 514 8.60 23.43 18.58
N THR A 515 7.69 22.86 19.39
CA THR A 515 6.49 22.18 18.90
C THR A 515 5.25 22.79 19.53
N TYR A 516 4.29 23.14 18.68
CA TYR A 516 3.04 23.78 19.05
C TYR A 516 1.85 22.92 18.66
N LYS A 517 0.74 23.09 19.38
CA LYS A 517 -0.57 22.51 19.03
C LYS A 517 -1.57 23.64 18.88
N THR A 518 -2.38 23.59 17.83
CA THR A 518 -3.39 24.62 17.55
C THR A 518 -4.53 24.04 16.72
N SER A 519 -5.75 24.53 16.90
CA SER A 519 -6.89 24.25 16.01
C SER A 519 -6.98 25.25 14.85
N LYS A 520 -6.17 26.31 14.89
CA LYS A 520 -6.10 27.32 13.83
C LYS A 520 -5.27 26.82 12.66
N THR A 521 -5.44 27.42 11.50
CA THR A 521 -4.62 27.19 10.30
C THR A 521 -3.41 28.12 10.21
N TYR A 522 -3.06 28.73 11.35
CA TYR A 522 -1.87 29.56 11.48
C TYR A 522 -1.25 29.46 12.87
N LEU A 523 0.01 29.86 12.96
CA LEU A 523 0.78 30.04 14.20
C LEU A 523 1.63 31.31 14.08
N ASP A 524 1.49 32.22 15.04
CA ASP A 524 2.39 33.35 15.21
C ASP A 524 3.54 32.92 16.14
N HIS A 525 4.79 33.17 15.74
CA HIS A 525 5.97 32.78 16.49
C HIS A 525 7.07 33.84 16.35
N LEU A 526 7.62 34.25 17.49
CA LEU A 526 8.73 35.20 17.56
C LEU A 526 10.07 34.47 17.44
N PHE A 527 10.85 34.82 16.41
CA PHE A 527 12.23 34.36 16.26
C PHE A 527 13.24 35.30 16.92
N VAL A 528 14.34 34.74 17.42
CA VAL A 528 15.44 35.49 18.04
C VAL A 528 16.71 35.34 17.17
N GLY A 529 17.12 36.40 16.47
CA GLY A 529 18.31 36.47 15.60
C GLY A 529 18.03 36.49 14.09
N ALA A 530 18.99 36.92 13.27
CA ALA A 530 18.83 37.16 11.81
C ALA A 530 18.92 35.89 10.93
N GLN A 531 18.96 34.70 11.53
CA GLN A 531 19.33 33.47 10.84
C GLN A 531 18.24 32.85 9.95
N ARG A 532 18.66 31.81 9.22
CA ARG A 532 17.78 30.88 8.51
C ARG A 532 16.91 30.09 9.50
N GLY A 533 15.59 30.17 9.34
CA GLY A 533 14.63 29.32 10.05
C GLY A 533 14.08 28.22 9.14
N ARG A 534 13.48 27.20 9.75
CA ARG A 534 12.66 26.22 9.04
C ARG A 534 11.43 25.83 9.84
N TRP A 535 10.39 25.40 9.14
CA TRP A 535 9.14 24.99 9.76
C TRP A 535 8.44 23.88 8.96
N ARG A 536 7.57 23.14 9.65
CA ARG A 536 6.67 22.14 9.07
C ARG A 536 5.42 21.98 9.91
N VAL A 537 4.38 21.41 9.33
CA VAL A 537 3.09 21.21 9.98
C VAL A 537 2.53 19.83 9.67
N ARG A 538 1.76 19.25 10.58
CA ARG A 538 0.94 18.06 10.35
C ARG A 538 -0.43 18.22 10.98
N ALA A 539 -1.38 17.43 10.50
CA ALA A 539 -2.69 17.27 11.13
C ALA A 539 -2.67 16.11 12.13
N LYS A 540 -3.55 16.21 13.12
CA LYS A 540 -4.06 15.10 13.94
C LYS A 540 -5.56 15.06 13.73
N VAL A 541 -6.05 13.93 13.22
CA VAL A 541 -7.46 13.70 12.86
C VAL A 541 -8.01 12.62 13.79
N GLY A 542 -8.86 13.01 14.73
CA GLY A 542 -9.25 12.12 15.83
C GLY A 542 -8.01 11.67 16.62
N ASP A 543 -7.78 10.35 16.68
CA ASP A 543 -6.58 9.76 17.32
C ASP A 543 -5.42 9.50 16.35
N ILE A 544 -5.62 9.74 15.06
CA ILE A 544 -4.61 9.49 14.03
C ILE A 544 -3.71 10.70 13.88
N LEU A 545 -2.41 10.50 14.06
CA LEU A 545 -1.39 11.50 13.83
C LEU A 545 -0.86 11.38 12.41
N CYS A 546 -1.21 12.33 11.56
CA CYS A 546 -0.93 12.29 10.13
C CYS A 546 0.53 12.67 9.82
N PRO A 547 1.01 12.43 8.58
CA PRO A 547 2.39 12.73 8.20
C PRO A 547 2.73 14.23 8.31
N TRP A 548 4.02 14.50 8.50
CA TRP A 548 4.56 15.86 8.43
C TRP A 548 4.60 16.37 6.99
N SER A 549 4.31 17.66 6.81
CA SER A 549 4.74 18.39 5.62
C SER A 549 6.27 18.36 5.52
N GLU A 550 6.79 18.65 4.32
CA GLU A 550 8.21 18.88 4.16
C GLU A 550 8.67 20.07 5.02
N TRP A 551 9.98 20.11 5.31
CA TRP A 551 10.59 21.29 5.89
C TRP A 551 10.61 22.43 4.88
N ARG A 552 10.05 23.57 5.26
CA ARG A 552 10.13 24.81 4.50
C ARG A 552 11.09 25.78 5.20
N TYR A 553 11.98 26.40 4.43
CA TYR A 553 13.04 27.28 4.93
C TYR A 553 12.70 28.75 4.65
N PHE A 554 13.19 29.66 5.47
CA PHE A 554 13.11 31.12 5.31
C PHE A 554 14.31 31.76 6.05
N CYS A 555 14.54 33.06 5.92
CA CYS A 555 15.58 33.77 6.68
C CYS A 555 15.20 35.24 6.94
N TYR A 556 15.93 35.89 7.85
CA TYR A 556 15.86 37.33 8.06
C TYR A 556 17.11 38.00 7.50
N THR A 557 17.00 39.27 7.12
CA THR A 557 18.15 40.15 6.98
C THR A 557 18.41 40.87 8.30
N ILE A 558 19.65 41.29 8.50
CA ILE A 558 20.04 42.18 9.61
C ILE A 558 19.49 43.57 9.33
#